data_AF-M6FDC4-F1
#
_entry.id   AF-M6FDC4-F1
#
_cell.length_a   1.000
_cell.length_b   1.000
_cell.length_c   1.000
_cell.angle_alpha   90.00
_cell.angle_beta   90.00
_cell.angle_gamma   90.00
#
_symmetry.space_group_name_H-M   'P 1'
#
loop_
_entity.id
_entity.type
_entity.pdbx_description
1 polymer ?
#
loop_
_entity_poly.entity_id
_entity_poly.type
_entity_poly.pdbx_seq_one_letter_code
_entity_poly.pdbx_strand_id
1 'polypeptide(L)'
;MKTIEDILQKYPTSLFTRDPDSEIGRKWTADLDLLNEVRSALESIKGTTDYRIQSGAILDLIGKNLKQSRNGMDDFRFRIFLSIARQKQKSKGDIIR
;
A
#
# COMPACT_ATOMS: atom_id res chain seq x y z
N MET A 1 35.39 15.32 4.82
CA MET A 1 34.41 14.22 4.61
C MET A 1 34.23 13.57 5.97
N LYS A 2 33.05 13.68 6.59
CA LYS A 2 32.83 13.17 7.95
C LYS A 2 32.69 11.66 7.89
N THR A 3 33.45 10.95 8.71
CA THR A 3 33.38 9.48 8.76
C THR A 3 32.16 9.05 9.56
N ILE A 4 31.80 7.77 9.46
CA ILE A 4 30.63 7.22 10.16
C ILE A 4 30.83 7.35 11.69
N GLU A 5 32.07 7.28 12.14
CA GLU A 5 32.50 7.45 13.53
C GLU A 5 32.20 8.85 14.06
N ASP A 6 32.35 9.90 13.25
CA ASP A 6 32.03 11.29 13.62
C ASP A 6 30.52 11.51 13.84
N ILE A 7 29.68 10.71 13.16
CA ILE A 7 28.22 10.76 13.29
C ILE A 7 27.77 9.99 14.53
N LEU A 8 28.42 8.87 14.82
CA LEU A 8 28.09 8.00 15.95
C LEU A 8 28.42 8.64 17.31
N GLN A 9 29.42 9.51 17.41
CA GLN A 9 29.73 10.24 18.65
C GLN A 9 28.68 11.29 19.06
N LYS A 10 27.81 11.73 18.13
CA LYS A 10 26.75 12.70 18.45
C LYS A 10 25.54 12.09 19.12
N TYR A 11 25.42 10.76 19.09
CA TYR A 11 24.33 10.07 19.74
C TYR A 11 24.77 9.62 21.14
N PRO A 12 23.97 9.89 22.19
CA PRO A 12 24.30 9.42 23.52
C PRO A 12 24.51 7.90 23.48
N THR A 13 25.57 7.46 24.16
CA THR A 13 26.17 6.11 24.22
C THR A 13 25.23 4.94 24.60
N SER A 14 23.92 5.19 24.70
CA SER A 14 22.88 4.25 25.10
C SER A 14 22.09 3.61 23.96
N LEU A 15 22.37 3.94 22.68
CA LEU A 15 21.64 3.32 21.54
C LEU A 15 22.01 1.85 21.28
N PHE A 16 23.07 1.33 21.89
CA PHE A 16 23.55 -0.04 21.67
C PHE A 16 23.06 -1.06 22.72
N THR A 17 22.50 -0.62 23.84
CA THR A 17 21.71 -1.47 24.74
C THR A 17 20.27 -1.52 24.24
N ARG A 18 20.06 -2.26 23.15
CA ARG A 18 18.73 -2.65 22.67
C ARG A 18 18.18 -3.73 23.59
N ASP A 19 17.88 -3.37 24.82
CA ASP A 19 17.18 -4.23 25.76
C ASP A 19 15.67 -4.16 25.46
N PRO A 20 15.04 -5.25 24.97
CA PRO A 20 13.61 -5.30 24.73
C PRO A 20 12.78 -5.04 26.00
N ASP A 21 13.33 -5.37 27.17
CA ASP A 21 12.66 -5.22 28.47
C ASP A 21 12.81 -3.81 29.07
N SER A 22 13.65 -2.97 28.46
CA SER A 22 13.74 -1.55 28.79
C SER A 22 12.39 -0.86 28.59
N GLU A 23 12.14 0.23 29.32
CA GLU A 23 10.90 1.01 29.17
C GLU A 23 10.72 1.51 27.72
N ILE A 24 11.82 1.85 27.06
CA ILE A 24 11.83 2.27 25.65
C ILE A 24 11.52 1.07 24.74
N GLY A 25 12.15 -0.09 24.97
CA GLY A 25 11.90 -1.32 24.22
C GLY A 25 10.42 -1.73 24.26
N ARG A 26 9.82 -1.76 25.46
CA ARG A 26 8.40 -2.07 25.64
C ARG A 26 7.46 -1.09 24.94
N LYS A 27 7.75 0.21 24.95
CA LYS A 27 6.97 1.21 24.20
C LYS A 27 7.03 0.97 22.70
N TRP A 28 8.23 0.73 22.15
CA TRP A 28 8.38 0.43 20.72
C TRP A 28 7.67 -0.86 20.31
N THR A 29 7.64 -1.89 21.15
CA THR A 29 6.88 -3.12 20.87
C THR A 29 5.39 -2.85 20.76
N ALA A 30 4.81 -2.09 21.71
CA ALA A 30 3.39 -1.73 21.67
C ALA A 30 3.05 -0.89 20.42
N ASP A 31 3.90 0.08 20.07
CA ASP A 31 3.73 0.90 18.87
C ASP A 31 3.86 0.06 17.58
N LEU A 32 4.77 -0.91 17.56
CA LEU A 32 4.94 -1.84 16.44
C LEU A 32 3.69 -2.70 16.25
N ASP A 33 3.10 -3.21 17.33
CA ASP A 33 1.88 -4.02 17.27
C ASP A 33 0.70 -3.22 16.70
N LEU A 34 0.55 -1.96 17.12
CA LEU A 34 -0.46 -1.06 16.56
C LEU A 34 -0.22 -0.80 15.06
N LEU A 35 1.03 -0.55 14.66
CA LEU A 35 1.38 -0.36 13.26
C LEU A 35 1.15 -1.63 12.43
N ASN A 36 1.38 -2.82 13.00
CA ASN A 36 1.10 -4.09 12.35
C ASN A 36 -0.40 -4.30 12.13
N GLU A 37 -1.24 -3.97 13.11
CA GLU A 37 -2.70 -4.03 12.97
C GLU A 37 -3.19 -3.10 11.86
N VAL A 38 -2.72 -1.85 11.84
CA VAL A 38 -3.03 -0.89 10.78
C VAL A 38 -2.57 -1.42 9.41
N ARG A 39 -1.38 -2.01 9.32
CA ARG A 39 -0.89 -2.62 8.08
C ARG A 39 -1.82 -3.75 7.62
N SER A 40 -2.24 -4.64 8.50
CA SER A 40 -3.14 -5.74 8.17
C SER A 40 -4.50 -5.24 7.67
N ALA A 41 -5.07 -4.21 8.30
CA ALA A 41 -6.29 -3.56 7.83
C ALA A 41 -6.13 -2.90 6.45
N LEU A 42 -4.99 -2.24 6.19
CA LEU A 42 -4.70 -1.67 4.89
C LEU A 42 -4.50 -2.74 3.81
N GLU A 43 -3.87 -3.86 4.14
CA GLU A 43 -3.69 -5.00 3.24
C GLU A 43 -5.02 -5.67 2.88
N SER A 44 -5.94 -5.83 3.84
CA SER A 44 -7.28 -6.36 3.55
C SER A 44 -8.07 -5.47 2.59
N ILE A 45 -7.91 -4.15 2.70
CA ILE A 45 -8.54 -3.19 1.79
C ILE A 45 -7.88 -3.23 0.40
N LYS A 46 -6.56 -3.43 0.33
CA LYS A 46 -5.79 -3.43 -0.93
C LYS A 46 -6.33 -4.44 -1.93
N GLY A 47 -6.68 -5.66 -1.48
CA GLY A 47 -7.25 -6.71 -2.33
C GLY A 47 -8.62 -6.36 -2.92
N THR A 48 -9.39 -5.51 -2.25
CA THR A 48 -10.73 -5.07 -2.68
C THR A 48 -10.68 -4.20 -3.94
N THR A 49 -9.54 -3.56 -4.22
CA THR A 49 -9.38 -2.67 -5.38
C THR A 49 -8.80 -3.37 -6.63
N ASP A 50 -8.37 -4.62 -6.52
CA ASP A 50 -7.76 -5.34 -7.63
C ASP A 50 -8.82 -6.00 -8.53
N TYR A 51 -9.19 -5.32 -9.62
CA TYR A 51 -10.13 -5.83 -10.61
C TYR A 51 -9.73 -7.20 -11.20
N ARG A 52 -8.46 -7.62 -11.14
CA ARG A 52 -8.00 -8.89 -11.72
C ARG A 52 -8.59 -10.11 -11.01
N ILE A 53 -8.82 -9.98 -9.71
CA ILE A 53 -9.31 -11.06 -8.84
C ILE A 53 -10.78 -10.89 -8.44
N GLN A 54 -11.31 -9.66 -8.49
CA GLN A 54 -12.66 -9.33 -8.06
C GLN A 54 -13.74 -9.70 -9.10
N SER A 55 -14.93 -10.06 -8.65
CA SER A 55 -16.08 -10.50 -9.47
C SER A 55 -17.38 -9.81 -9.05
N GLY A 56 -18.41 -9.88 -9.91
CA GLY A 56 -19.75 -9.39 -9.62
C GLY A 56 -19.80 -7.92 -9.21
N ALA A 57 -20.56 -7.62 -8.15
CA ALA A 57 -20.83 -6.24 -7.71
C ALA A 57 -19.57 -5.47 -7.30
N ILE A 58 -18.55 -6.13 -6.75
CA ILE A 58 -17.27 -5.48 -6.39
C ILE A 58 -16.53 -5.02 -7.65
N LEU A 59 -16.51 -5.88 -8.68
CA LEU A 59 -15.93 -5.54 -9.97
C LEU A 59 -16.66 -4.34 -10.61
N ASP A 60 -17.98 -4.24 -10.41
CA ASP A 60 -18.80 -3.11 -10.89
C ASP A 60 -18.53 -1.81 -10.13
N LEU A 61 -18.31 -1.88 -8.82
CA LEU A 61 -17.87 -0.74 -8.03
C LEU A 61 -16.50 -0.23 -8.49
N ILE A 62 -15.56 -1.14 -8.78
CA ILE A 62 -14.26 -0.76 -9.35
C ILE A 62 -14.45 -0.10 -10.73
N GLY A 63 -15.32 -0.66 -11.57
CA GLY A 63 -15.69 -0.06 -12.85
C GLY A 63 -16.26 1.35 -12.69
N LYS A 64 -17.20 1.55 -11.76
CA LYS A 64 -17.80 2.85 -11.46
C LYS A 64 -16.76 3.89 -11.03
N ASN A 65 -15.78 3.50 -10.22
CA ASN A 65 -14.66 4.37 -9.86
C ASN A 65 -13.81 4.79 -11.06
N LEU A 66 -13.67 3.91 -12.07
CA LEU A 66 -13.01 4.19 -13.34
C LEU A 66 -13.94 4.84 -14.39
N LYS A 67 -15.17 5.24 -14.00
CA LYS A 67 -16.23 5.74 -14.88
C LYS A 67 -16.56 4.78 -16.03
N GLN A 68 -16.43 3.47 -15.78
CA GLN A 68 -16.72 2.40 -16.73
C GLN A 68 -17.93 1.58 -16.24
N SER A 69 -18.91 1.37 -17.10
CA SER A 69 -20.07 0.51 -16.84
C SER A 69 -19.87 -0.87 -17.50
N ARG A 70 -20.43 -1.92 -16.88
CA ARG A 70 -20.35 -3.30 -17.38
C ARG A 70 -21.07 -3.50 -18.71
N ASN A 71 -22.15 -2.75 -18.99
CA ASN A 71 -22.89 -2.80 -20.25
C ASN A 71 -23.22 -4.23 -20.75
N GLY A 72 -23.57 -5.14 -19.83
CA GLY A 72 -23.89 -6.54 -20.15
C GLY A 72 -22.70 -7.46 -20.42
N MET A 73 -21.45 -6.99 -20.25
CA MET A 73 -20.27 -7.84 -20.32
C MET A 73 -20.24 -8.86 -19.17
N ASP A 74 -19.76 -10.07 -19.46
CA ASP A 74 -19.39 -11.02 -18.41
C ASP A 74 -18.19 -10.51 -17.60
N ASP A 75 -17.97 -11.07 -16.41
CA ASP A 75 -16.87 -10.68 -15.52
C ASP A 75 -15.51 -10.75 -16.21
N PHE A 76 -15.28 -11.80 -17.00
CA PHE A 76 -14.00 -12.03 -17.67
C PHE A 76 -13.67 -10.91 -18.66
N ARG A 77 -14.59 -10.61 -19.57
CA ARG A 77 -14.46 -9.53 -20.56
C ARG A 77 -14.40 -8.18 -19.89
N PHE A 78 -15.19 -7.98 -18.82
CA PHE A 78 -15.18 -6.73 -18.08
C PHE A 78 -13.83 -6.49 -17.37
N ARG A 79 -13.18 -7.52 -16.81
CA ARG A 79 -11.82 -7.42 -16.26
C ARG A 79 -10.79 -6.98 -17.30
N ILE A 80 -10.84 -7.58 -18.50
CA ILE A 80 -9.96 -7.20 -19.60
C ILE A 80 -10.22 -5.75 -20.01
N PHE A 81 -11.49 -5.36 -20.12
CA PHE A 81 -11.88 -3.99 -20.45
C PHE A 81 -11.36 -2.97 -19.41
N LEU A 82 -11.53 -3.25 -18.11
CA LEU A 82 -11.01 -2.40 -17.04
C LEU A 82 -9.48 -2.30 -17.07
N SER A 83 -8.78 -3.37 -17.48
CA SER A 83 -7.32 -3.33 -17.64
C SER A 83 -6.88 -2.31 -18.70
N ILE A 84 -7.61 -2.24 -19.81
CA ILE A 84 -7.36 -1.30 -20.91
C ILE A 84 -7.76 0.11 -20.48
N ALA A 85 -8.91 0.28 -19.84
CA ALA A 85 -9.38 1.58 -19.35
C ALA A 85 -8.40 2.20 -18.35
N ARG A 86 -7.86 1.39 -17.42
CA ARG A 86 -6.85 1.82 -16.46
C ARG A 86 -5.53 2.19 -17.13
N GLN A 87 -5.09 1.42 -18.14
CA GLN A 87 -3.91 1.78 -18.93
C GLN A 87 -4.12 3.11 -19.66
N LYS A 88 -5.25 3.30 -20.34
CA LYS A 88 -5.60 4.56 -21.00
C LYS A 88 -5.61 5.75 -20.03
N GLN A 89 -6.14 5.59 -18.82
CA GLN A 89 -6.15 6.64 -17.81
C GLN A 89 -4.73 7.00 -17.34
N LYS A 90 -3.87 6.00 -17.14
CA LYS A 90 -2.46 6.22 -16.81
C LYS A 90 -1.70 6.88 -17.96
N SER A 91 -1.89 6.41 -19.19
CA SER A 91 -1.22 6.95 -20.38
C SER A 91 -1.68 8.37 -20.73
N LYS A 92 -2.92 8.77 -20.41
CA LYS A 92 -3.35 10.17 -20.53
C LYS A 92 -2.64 11.12 -19.57
N GLY A 93 -1.97 10.60 -18.53
CA GLY A 93 -1.11 11.38 -17.64
C GLY A 93 0.36 11.38 -18.04
N ASP A 94 0.78 10.65 -19.07
CA ASP A 94 2.20 10.37 -19.33
C ASP A 94 2.58 10.32 -20.83
N ILE A 95 1.91 11.11 -21.67
CA ILE A 95 2.33 11.33 -23.05
C ILE A 95 2.26 12.83 -23.36
N ILE A 96 3.41 13.50 -23.13
CA ILE A 96 3.95 14.66 -23.86
C ILE A 96 3.25 16.03 -23.64
N ARG A 97 4.00 16.91 -22.93
CA ARG A 97 4.19 18.36 -23.13
C ARG A 97 3.00 19.32 -23.00
#